data_AF-A0A0Q4X707-F1
#
_entry.id   AF-A0A0Q4X707-F1
#
_cell.length_a   1.000
_cell.length_b   1.000
_cell.length_c   1.000
_cell.angle_alpha   90.00
_cell.angle_beta   90.00
_cell.angle_gamma   90.00
#
_symmetry.space_group_name_H-M   'P 1'
#
loop_
_entity.id
_entity.type
_entity.pdbx_description
1 polymer ?
#
loop_
_entity_poly.entity_id
_entity_poly.type
_entity_poly.pdbx_seq_one_letter_code
_entity_poly.pdbx_strand_id
1 'polypeptide(L)' 'MRELYASSNGDRWHLVIEESTGHTFVRHAANEASGGHTVDMALPIFLSLDRGGPEHQALWAMIRILVSSSGLRQG' A
#
# COMPACT_ATOMS: atom_id res chain seq x y z
N MET A 1 -1.26 10.37 -1.29
CA MET A 1 -1.52 9.00 -1.79
C MET A 1 -0.34 8.51 -2.60
N ARG A 2 0.06 7.25 -2.43
CA ARG A 2 1.22 6.63 -3.10
C ARG A 2 0.81 5.25 -3.62
N GLU A 3 1.13 4.94 -4.88
CA GLU A 3 0.92 3.60 -5.41
C GLU A 3 1.91 2.61 -4.76
N LEU A 4 1.39 1.48 -4.29
CA LEU A 4 2.16 0.37 -3.73
C LEU A 4 2.43 -0.67 -4.81
N TYR A 5 1.37 -1.11 -5.50
CA TYR A 5 1.45 -2.18 -6.47
C TYR A 5 0.33 -2.06 -7.50
N ALA A 6 0.66 -2.33 -8.76
CA ALA A 6 -0.30 -2.48 -9.84
C ALA A 6 -0.10 -3.86 -10.45
N SER A 7 -1.14 -4.68 -10.39
CA SER A 7 -1.16 -6.02 -10.97
C SER A 7 -1.42 -5.95 -12.47
N SER A 8 -0.89 -6.91 -13.22
CA SER A 8 -1.07 -7.01 -14.68
C SER A 8 -2.53 -7.17 -15.11
N ASN A 9 -3.40 -7.63 -14.21
CA ASN A 9 -4.84 -7.75 -14.44
C ASN A 9 -5.63 -6.46 -14.16
N GLY A 10 -4.96 -5.37 -13.76
CA GLY A 10 -5.56 -4.06 -13.54
C GLY A 10 -5.91 -3.74 -12.09
N ASP A 11 -5.70 -4.66 -11.14
CA ASP A 11 -5.84 -4.36 -9.71
C ASP A 11 -4.77 -3.38 -9.26
N ARG A 12 -5.17 -2.33 -8.53
CA ARG A 12 -4.26 -1.31 -8.04
C ARG A 12 -4.36 -1.13 -6.53
N TRP A 13 -3.21 -0.97 -5.89
CA TRP A 13 -3.07 -0.86 -4.46
C TRP A 13 -2.32 0.41 -4.12
N HIS A 14 -2.87 1.18 -3.18
CA HIS A 14 -2.34 2.49 -2.83
C HIS A 14 -2.28 2.65 -1.32
N LEU A 15 -1.20 3.28 -0.83
CA LEU A 15 -1.11 3.77 0.52
C LEU A 15 -1.65 5.21 0.56
N VAL A 16 -2.66 5.43 1.39
CA VAL A 16 -3.33 6.71 1.55
C VAL A 16 -3.16 7.17 3.00
N ILE A 17 -2.84 8.46 3.16
CA ILE A 17 -2.88 9.14 4.43
C ILE A 17 -4.01 10.14 4.31
N GLU A 18 -4.99 10.04 5.19
CA GLU A 18 -6.06 11.01 5.30
C GLU A 18 -5.53 12.28 5.95
N GLU A 19 -5.56 13.41 5.24
CA GLU A 19 -4.96 14.67 5.74
C GLU A 19 -5.70 15.24 6.95
N SER A 20 -7.00 14.97 7.08
CA SER A 20 -7.83 15.47 8.19
C SER A 20 -7.55 14.80 9.53
N THR A 21 -7.25 13.50 9.54
CA THR A 21 -7.08 12.71 10.77
C THR A 21 -5.68 12.14 10.93
N GLY A 22 -4.86 12.17 9.88
CA GLY A 22 -3.58 11.46 9.81
C GLY A 22 -3.75 9.94 9.71
N HIS A 23 -4.97 9.42 9.57
CA HIS A 23 -5.21 7.99 9.47
C HIS A 23 -4.62 7.43 8.19
N THR A 24 -3.85 6.35 8.32
CA THR A 24 -3.22 5.69 7.17
C THR A 24 -3.95 4.38 6.86
N PHE A 25 -4.34 4.22 5.60
CA PHE A 25 -5.04 3.05 5.10
C PHE A 25 -4.56 2.66 3.72
N VAL A 26 -4.83 1.42 3.34
CA VAL A 26 -4.57 0.86 2.02
C VAL A 26 -5.87 0.88 1.23
N ARG A 27 -5.82 1.46 0.03
CA ARG A 27 -6.93 1.48 -0.92
C ARG A 27 -6.66 0.47 -2.03
N HIS A 28 -7.53 -0.51 -2.17
CA HIS A 28 -7.58 -1.45 -3.28
C HIS A 28 -8.62 -0.98 -4.28
N ALA A 29 -8.20 -0.69 -5.51
CA ALA A 29 -9.09 -0.50 -6.65
C ALA A 29 -9.06 -1.78 -7.49
N ALA A 30 -10.19 -2.47 -7.52
CA ALA A 30 -10.35 -3.66 -8.34
C ALA A 30 -10.36 -3.27 -9.83
N ASN A 31 -9.90 -4.19 -10.68
CA ASN A 31 -9.99 -4.00 -12.12
C ASN A 31 -11.46 -3.90 -12.60
N GLU A 32 -11.68 -3.32 -13.78
CA GLU A 32 -13.04 -3.14 -14.35
C GLU A 32 -13.79 -4.46 -14.53
N ALA A 33 -13.09 -5.54 -14.88
CA ALA A 33 -13.70 -6.87 -15.04
C ALA A 33 -14.22 -7.45 -13.72
N SER A 34 -13.66 -7.01 -12.59
CA SER A 34 -14.08 -7.35 -11.23
C SER A 34 -15.10 -6.36 -10.65
N GLY A 35 -15.65 -5.48 -11.50
CA GLY A 35 -16.66 -4.49 -11.13
C GLY A 35 -16.10 -3.11 -10.76
N GLY A 36 -14.78 -2.91 -10.74
CA GLY A 36 -14.18 -1.59 -10.49
C GLY A 36 -14.35 -1.07 -9.06
N HIS A 37 -14.65 -1.96 -8.10
CA HIS A 37 -14.92 -1.56 -6.72
C HIS A 37 -13.66 -1.07 -6.03
N THR A 38 -13.81 -0.04 -5.20
CA THR A 38 -12.75 0.45 -4.33
C THR A 38 -13.02 0.02 -2.91
N VAL A 39 -12.03 -0.59 -2.27
CA VAL A 39 -12.09 -1.04 -0.87
C VAL A 39 -10.98 -0.36 -0.09
N ASP A 40 -11.35 0.27 1.01
CA ASP A 40 -10.41 0.86 1.96
C ASP A 40 -10.21 -0.07 3.14
N MET A 41 -8.95 -0.32 3.48
CA MET A 41 -8.56 -1.19 4.57
C MET A 41 -7.55 -0.47 5.46
N ALA A 42 -7.83 -0.41 6.76
CA ALA A 42 -6.90 0.18 7.71
C ALA A 42 -5.52 -0.50 7.62
N LEU A 43 -4.44 0.29 7.64
CA LEU A 43 -3.09 -0.23 7.49
C LEU A 43 -2.75 -1.37 8.49
N PRO A 44 -3.14 -1.31 9.78
CA PRO A 44 -2.89 -2.41 10.71
C PRO A 44 -3.59 -3.71 10.32
N ILE A 45 -4.80 -3.63 9.75
CA ILE A 45 -5.54 -4.81 9.28
C ILE A 45 -4.86 -5.38 8.05
N PHE A 46 -4.46 -4.53 7.11
CA PHE A 46 -3.70 -4.95 5.94
C PHE A 46 -2.42 -5.67 6.35
N LEU A 47 -1.62 -5.10 7.25
CA LEU A 47 -0.40 -5.76 7.75
C LEU A 47 -0.68 -7.06 8.52
N SER A 48 -1.81 -7.16 9.22
CA SER A 48 -2.17 -8.37 9.98
C SER A 48 -2.64 -9.51 9.08
N LEU A 49 -3.18 -9.19 7.90
CA LEU A 49 -3.64 -10.16 6.92
C LEU A 49 -2.51 -10.76 6.08
N ASP A 50 -1.25 -10.33 6.28
CA ASP A 50 -0.08 -10.69 5.46
C ASP A 50 -0.11 -12.14 4.93
N ARG A 51 -0.53 -12.27 3.67
CA ARG A 51 -0.60 -13.57 2.96
C ARG A 51 0.63 -13.82 2.07
N GLY A 52 1.64 -12.96 2.15
CA GLY A 52 2.79 -12.99 1.23
C GLY A 52 2.46 -12.57 -0.22
N GLY A 53 1.32 -11.93 -0.45
CA GLY A 53 0.94 -11.42 -1.77
C GLY A 53 1.89 -10.33 -2.29
N PRO A 54 1.99 -10.12 -3.61
CA PRO A 54 2.87 -9.10 -4.20
C PRO A 54 2.60 -7.68 -3.66
N GLU A 55 1.35 -7.37 -3.33
CA GLU A 55 0.93 -6.10 -2.71
C GLU A 55 1.53 -5.90 -1.32
N HIS A 56 1.63 -6.97 -0.51
CA HIS A 56 2.28 -6.93 0.79
C HIS A 56 3.79 -6.79 0.66
N GLN A 57 4.39 -7.54 -0.27
CA GLN A 57 5.82 -7.45 -0.55
C GLN A 57 6.22 -6.05 -1.00
N ALA A 58 5.39 -5.39 -1.80
CA ALA A 58 5.63 -4.01 -2.24
C ALA A 58 5.59 -3.01 -1.07
N LEU A 59 4.65 -3.16 -0.14
CA LEU A 59 4.61 -2.35 1.09
C LEU A 59 5.88 -2.55 1.93
N TRP A 60 6.29 -3.80 2.13
CA TRP A 60 7.53 -4.10 2.85
C TRP A 60 8.78 -3.53 2.16
N ALA A 61 8.84 -3.60 0.83
CA ALA A 61 9.91 -2.99 0.05
C ALA A 61 9.96 -1.46 0.25
N MET A 62 8.80 -0.80 0.27
CA MET A 62 8.71 0.64 0.55
C MET A 62 9.20 0.98 1.95
N ILE A 63 8.78 0.23 2.97
CA ILE A 63 9.25 0.41 4.36
C ILE A 63 10.76 0.21 4.43
N ARG A 64 11.31 -0.80 3.77
CA ARG A 64 12.77 -1.03 3.70
C ARG A 64 13.49 0.16 3.08
N ILE A 65 13.00 0.70 1.96
CA ILE A 65 13.58 1.90 1.34
C ILE A 65 13.52 3.09 2.28
N LEU A 66 12.42 3.30 3.01
CA LEU A 66 12.32 4.39 3.99
C LEU A 66 13.35 4.26 5.11
N VAL A 67 13.54 3.06 5.66
CA VAL A 67 14.55 2.79 6.69
C VAL A 67 15.97 3.00 6.14
N SER A 68 16.27 2.47 4.96
CA SER A 68 17.59 2.58 4.33
C SER A 68 17.93 4.01 3.89
N SER A 69 16.95 4.77 3.39
CA SER A 69 17.14 6.17 2.98
C SER A 69 17.28 7.11 4.18
N SER A 70 16.67 6.77 5.32
CA SER A 70 16.87 7.50 6.57
C SER A 70 18.26 7.30 7.16
N GLY A 71 18.96 6.22 6.79
CA GLY A 71 20.35 5.95 7.17
C GLY A 71 21.41 6.73 6.37
N LEU A 72 21.03 7.40 5.28
CA LEU A 72 21.97 8.14 4.41
C LEU A 72 22.20 9.60 4.83
N ARG A 73 21.63 10.05 5.95
CA ARG A 73 21.67 11.44 6.43
C ARG A 73 22.42 11.63 7.76
N GLN A 74 23.47 10.84 8.00
CA GLN A 74 24.44 11.10 9.06
C GLN A 74 25.84 10.75 8.53
N GLY A 75 26.51 11.75 7.97
CA GLY A 75 27.89 11.72 7.52
C GLY A 75 28.44 13.14 7.55
#